data_AF-A0A292GN32-F1
#
_entry.id   AF-A0A292GN32-F1
#
_cell.length_a   1.000
_cell.length_b   1.000
_cell.length_c   1.000
_cell.angle_alpha   90.00
_cell.angle_beta   90.00
_cell.angle_gamma   90.00
#
_symmetry.space_group_name_H-M   'P 1'
#
loop_
_entity.id
_entity.type
_entity.pdbx_description
1 polymer ?
#
loop_
_entity_poly.entity_id
_entity_poly.type
_entity_poly.pdbx_seq_one_letter_code
_entity_poly.pdbx_strand_id
1 'polypeptide(L)'
;MHNCPPPKEALETWLEAYGSVRGGNYGHLLLEQKQEIDDDLIAALRPYFESAHLDAREYFHRKIGISLHPDGAAAPAIAYPNCLPSKALRGLFGEVMAGLVTEAYHDEFIGKHAWRVPIFLFREHDDVEKYLWALRFDPERVREIYGRHGTDFVGIALNGGGEVVRVIAGEAKWRKTLTESAVAALLHGKKVRNPDTDELEHNGKGIWFEMNRDTAIPHGLRQLQFLLEQRDREGHAATILSIDRAVLQLGPRPERTDLVVICGNGAAKRQQAETLVGWEEVPADYNAGRDLQVVEVILEDGDSLIDELYALLWSDD
;
A
#
# COMPACT_ATOMS: atom_id res chain seq x y z
N MET A 1 2.63 -5.75 15.46
CA MET A 1 3.56 -6.10 14.37
C MET A 1 2.78 -6.82 13.29
N HIS A 2 3.13 -6.61 12.03
CA HIS A 2 2.63 -7.45 10.94
C HIS A 2 3.52 -8.69 10.83
N ASN A 3 2.93 -9.86 11.03
CA ASN A 3 3.62 -11.14 11.12
C ASN A 3 2.90 -12.27 10.36
N CYS A 4 1.78 -11.97 9.71
CA CYS A 4 1.08 -12.93 8.87
C CYS A 4 1.76 -12.96 7.49
N PRO A 5 2.24 -14.12 7.02
CA PRO A 5 2.76 -14.21 5.65
C PRO A 5 1.64 -14.03 4.63
N PRO A 6 1.95 -13.62 3.38
CA PRO A 6 0.97 -13.60 2.31
C PRO A 6 0.46 -15.03 2.01
N PRO A 7 -0.86 -15.22 1.76
CA PRO A 7 -1.44 -16.52 1.43
C PRO A 7 -1.13 -16.93 -0.02
N LYS A 8 0.13 -17.29 -0.29
CA LYS A 8 0.64 -17.52 -1.66
C LYS A 8 -0.18 -18.52 -2.47
N GLU A 9 -0.58 -19.64 -1.87
CA GLU A 9 -1.38 -20.66 -2.57
C GLU A 9 -2.74 -20.12 -3.06
N ALA A 10 -3.41 -19.31 -2.24
CA ALA A 10 -4.66 -18.65 -2.62
C ALA A 10 -4.42 -17.61 -3.72
N LEU A 11 -3.33 -16.84 -3.62
CA LEU A 11 -2.97 -15.85 -4.64
C LEU A 11 -2.62 -16.49 -5.99
N GLU A 12 -1.88 -17.59 -6.00
CA GLU A 12 -1.54 -18.35 -7.23
C GLU A 12 -2.78 -18.97 -7.89
N THR A 13 -3.78 -19.29 -7.08
CA THR A 13 -5.08 -19.81 -7.54
C THR A 13 -5.96 -18.69 -8.10
N TRP A 14 -5.96 -17.53 -7.44
CA TRP A 14 -6.81 -16.38 -7.77
C TRP A 14 -6.26 -15.52 -8.91
N LEU A 15 -4.95 -15.29 -8.96
CA LEU A 15 -4.29 -14.35 -9.85
C LEU A 15 -3.33 -15.06 -10.81
N GLU A 16 -3.34 -14.64 -12.06
CA GLU A 16 -2.32 -14.95 -13.05
C GLU A 16 -1.28 -13.84 -13.11
N ALA A 17 0.00 -14.20 -13.08
CA ALA A 17 1.11 -13.25 -13.06
C ALA A 17 1.83 -13.18 -14.41
N TYR A 18 2.02 -11.96 -14.91
CA TYR A 18 2.82 -11.67 -16.10
C TYR A 18 3.93 -10.70 -15.72
N GLY A 19 5.04 -11.25 -15.23
CA GLY A 19 6.22 -10.50 -14.81
C GLY A 19 7.17 -10.20 -15.97
N SER A 20 7.79 -9.02 -15.94
CA SER A 20 8.87 -8.67 -16.85
C SER A 20 9.89 -7.73 -16.19
N VAL A 21 11.17 -7.94 -16.51
CA VAL A 21 12.25 -7.02 -16.14
C VAL A 21 12.97 -6.56 -17.41
N ARG A 22 13.14 -5.24 -17.56
CA ARG A 22 13.71 -4.57 -18.73
C ARG A 22 14.76 -3.54 -18.29
N GLY A 23 15.78 -3.32 -19.13
CA GLY A 23 16.83 -2.34 -18.89
C GLY A 23 17.70 -2.56 -17.66
N GLY A 24 17.46 -3.62 -16.87
CA GLY A 24 18.12 -3.87 -15.58
C GLY A 24 17.63 -3.01 -14.43
N ASN A 25 16.81 -1.99 -14.68
CA ASN A 25 16.32 -1.01 -13.70
C ASN A 25 14.78 -0.82 -13.74
N TYR A 26 14.05 -1.58 -14.56
CA TYR A 26 12.59 -1.54 -14.63
C TYR A 26 11.98 -2.94 -14.52
N GLY A 27 11.13 -3.13 -13.51
CA GLY A 27 10.24 -4.27 -13.38
C GLY A 27 8.79 -3.84 -13.62
N HIS A 28 8.06 -4.66 -14.36
CA HIS A 28 6.62 -4.54 -14.52
C HIS A 28 5.97 -5.89 -14.22
N LEU A 29 4.92 -5.88 -13.41
CA LEU A 29 4.13 -7.06 -13.07
C LEU A 29 2.65 -6.76 -13.29
N LEU A 30 2.04 -7.49 -14.21
CA LEU A 30 0.59 -7.53 -14.33
C LEU A 30 0.06 -8.75 -13.56
N LEU A 31 -0.89 -8.52 -12.65
CA LEU A 31 -1.66 -9.54 -11.96
C LEU A 31 -3.11 -9.46 -12.44
N GLU A 32 -3.60 -10.52 -13.06
CA GLU A 32 -4.99 -10.61 -13.55
C GLU A 32 -5.77 -11.64 -12.76
N GLN A 33 -6.97 -11.28 -12.33
CA GLN A 33 -7.91 -12.25 -11.77
C GLN A 33 -8.24 -13.33 -12.80
N LYS A 34 -8.09 -14.61 -12.39
CA LYS A 34 -8.43 -15.80 -13.19
C LYS A 34 -9.49 -16.69 -12.54
N GLN A 35 -9.82 -16.48 -11.27
CA GLN A 35 -10.92 -17.13 -10.58
C GLN A 35 -11.87 -16.11 -9.98
N GLU A 36 -13.13 -16.51 -9.79
CA GLU A 36 -14.12 -15.69 -9.11
C GLU A 36 -13.71 -15.44 -7.65
N ILE A 37 -14.24 -14.36 -7.08
CA ILE A 37 -14.04 -14.03 -5.68
C ILE A 37 -15.05 -14.84 -4.88
N ASP A 38 -14.56 -15.71 -4.02
CA ASP A 38 -15.37 -16.58 -3.16
C ASP A 38 -15.00 -16.43 -1.68
N ASP A 39 -15.80 -17.06 -0.82
CA ASP A 39 -15.61 -17.04 0.64
C ASP A 39 -14.25 -17.64 1.04
N ASP A 40 -13.73 -18.61 0.28
CA ASP A 40 -12.44 -19.26 0.55
C ASP A 40 -11.27 -18.28 0.31
N LEU A 41 -11.31 -17.51 -0.77
CA LEU A 41 -10.35 -16.43 -1.03
C LEU A 41 -10.40 -15.37 0.07
N ILE A 42 -11.60 -14.93 0.46
CA ILE A 42 -11.78 -13.93 1.51
C ILE A 42 -11.21 -14.45 2.84
N ALA A 43 -11.52 -15.70 3.19
CA ALA A 43 -10.99 -16.35 4.38
C ALA A 43 -9.46 -16.47 4.34
N ALA A 44 -8.87 -16.72 3.17
CA ALA A 44 -7.42 -16.78 2.99
C ALA A 44 -6.73 -15.41 3.11
N LEU A 45 -7.36 -14.34 2.61
CA LEU A 45 -6.84 -12.97 2.68
C LEU A 45 -7.00 -12.33 4.06
N ARG A 46 -8.09 -12.67 4.79
CA ARG A 46 -8.46 -12.06 6.07
C ARG A 46 -7.31 -11.99 7.08
N PRO A 47 -6.54 -13.06 7.37
CA PRO A 47 -5.44 -13.00 8.33
C PRO A 47 -4.34 -11.99 7.99
N TYR A 48 -4.04 -11.82 6.70
CA TYR A 48 -3.03 -10.87 6.24
C TYR A 48 -3.51 -9.44 6.46
N PHE A 49 -4.75 -9.14 6.06
CA PHE A 49 -5.37 -7.82 6.27
C PHE A 49 -5.55 -7.50 7.75
N GLU A 50 -5.96 -8.48 8.56
CA GLU A 50 -6.03 -8.36 10.02
C GLU A 50 -4.68 -7.96 10.63
N SER A 51 -3.61 -8.68 10.24
CA SER A 51 -2.26 -8.40 10.70
C SER A 51 -1.77 -7.03 10.23
N ALA A 52 -2.16 -6.58 9.03
CA ALA A 52 -1.82 -5.26 8.50
C ALA A 52 -2.46 -4.12 9.31
N HIS A 53 -3.73 -4.27 9.70
CA HIS A 53 -4.47 -3.25 10.47
C HIS A 53 -4.20 -3.27 11.97
N LEU A 54 -3.63 -4.35 12.51
CA LEU A 54 -3.48 -4.57 13.95
C LEU A 54 -2.86 -3.38 14.71
N ASP A 55 -1.76 -2.83 14.21
CA ASP A 55 -1.07 -1.72 14.89
C ASP A 55 -1.93 -0.46 14.98
N ALA A 56 -2.48 -0.04 13.84
CA ALA A 56 -3.31 1.16 13.77
C ALA A 56 -4.61 1.01 14.53
N ARG A 57 -5.20 -0.18 14.51
CA ARG A 57 -6.39 -0.52 15.30
C ARG A 57 -6.13 -0.30 16.78
N GLU A 58 -5.11 -0.94 17.34
CA GLU A 58 -4.76 -0.80 18.76
C GLU A 58 -4.42 0.66 19.14
N TYR A 59 -3.69 1.36 18.27
CA TYR A 59 -3.33 2.75 18.48
C TYR A 59 -4.57 3.65 18.51
N PHE A 60 -5.40 3.61 17.47
CA PHE A 60 -6.58 4.45 17.38
C PHE A 60 -7.61 4.11 18.44
N HIS A 61 -7.89 2.82 18.70
CA HIS A 61 -8.83 2.40 19.74
C HIS A 61 -8.41 2.93 21.12
N ARG A 62 -7.12 2.86 21.46
CA ARG A 62 -6.58 3.46 22.68
C ARG A 62 -6.79 4.98 22.70
N LYS A 63 -6.53 5.66 21.58
CA LYS A 63 -6.67 7.13 21.47
C LYS A 63 -8.10 7.59 21.65
N ILE A 64 -9.08 6.87 21.12
CA ILE A 64 -10.50 7.19 21.27
C ILE A 64 -11.10 6.59 22.55
N GLY A 65 -10.30 6.05 23.47
CA GLY A 65 -10.77 5.57 24.77
C GLY A 65 -11.69 4.35 24.69
N ILE A 66 -11.48 3.48 23.71
CA ILE A 66 -12.06 2.13 23.71
C ILE A 66 -11.20 1.27 24.65
N SER A 67 -11.84 0.65 25.63
CA SER A 67 -11.16 -0.31 26.49
C SER A 67 -10.85 -1.56 25.68
N LEU A 68 -9.56 -1.87 25.53
CA LEU A 68 -9.09 -3.14 24.96
C LEU A 68 -8.96 -4.24 26.03
N HIS A 69 -9.37 -3.97 27.27
CA HIS A 69 -9.33 -4.94 28.37
C HIS A 69 -10.47 -5.97 28.22
N PRO A 70 -10.22 -7.27 28.43
CA PRO A 70 -11.26 -8.30 28.32
C PRO A 70 -12.44 -8.08 29.28
N ASP A 71 -12.21 -7.47 30.44
CA ASP A 71 -13.26 -7.07 31.39
C ASP A 71 -13.89 -5.69 31.11
N GLY A 72 -13.61 -5.09 29.95
CA GLY A 72 -14.15 -3.81 29.52
C GLY A 72 -15.66 -3.91 29.26
N ALA A 73 -16.46 -3.13 29.99
CA ALA A 73 -17.91 -3.27 30.04
C ALA A 73 -18.70 -2.78 28.81
N ALA A 74 -18.05 -2.30 27.73
CA ALA A 74 -18.76 -1.78 26.57
C ALA A 74 -18.05 -2.12 25.25
N ALA A 75 -18.78 -2.83 24.38
CA ALA A 75 -18.39 -2.98 22.98
C ALA A 75 -18.29 -1.59 22.32
N PRO A 76 -17.26 -1.33 21.51
CA PRO A 76 -17.11 -0.04 20.87
C PRO A 76 -18.20 0.18 19.80
N ALA A 77 -18.98 1.25 19.93
CA ALA A 77 -19.97 1.64 18.90
C ALA A 77 -19.30 2.08 17.58
N ILE A 78 -18.02 2.48 17.63
CA ILE A 78 -17.22 2.94 16.49
C ILE A 78 -15.90 2.19 16.54
N ALA A 79 -15.58 1.41 15.50
CA ALA A 79 -14.37 0.61 15.46
C ALA A 79 -13.64 0.80 14.12
N TYR A 80 -12.35 1.15 14.20
CA TYR A 80 -11.45 1.10 13.06
C TYR A 80 -11.18 -0.37 12.65
N PRO A 81 -11.09 -0.68 11.34
CA PRO A 81 -11.27 0.24 10.21
C PRO A 81 -12.73 0.40 9.74
N ASN A 82 -13.65 -0.43 10.21
CA ASN A 82 -14.99 -0.60 9.62
C ASN A 82 -15.88 0.66 9.65
N CYS A 83 -15.63 1.57 10.59
CA CYS A 83 -16.35 2.85 10.67
C CYS A 83 -15.83 3.93 9.71
N LEU A 84 -14.77 3.65 8.94
CA LEU A 84 -14.23 4.61 7.98
C LEU A 84 -15.11 4.72 6.73
N PRO A 85 -15.17 5.90 6.09
CA PRO A 85 -15.87 6.05 4.82
C PRO A 85 -15.29 5.13 3.75
N SER A 86 -16.15 4.62 2.86
CA SER A 86 -15.79 3.71 1.76
C SER A 86 -14.51 4.12 1.02
N LYS A 87 -14.36 5.41 0.66
CA LYS A 87 -13.16 5.91 -0.02
C LYS A 87 -11.86 5.65 0.75
N ALA A 88 -11.88 5.77 2.08
CA ALA A 88 -10.72 5.51 2.91
C ALA A 88 -10.39 4.01 2.96
N LEU A 89 -11.41 3.14 3.05
CA LEU A 89 -11.23 1.68 2.99
C LEU A 89 -10.56 1.24 1.67
N ARG A 90 -10.97 1.82 0.54
CA ARG A 90 -10.33 1.55 -0.76
C ARG A 90 -8.87 2.02 -0.82
N GLY A 91 -8.55 3.13 -0.16
CA GLY A 91 -7.17 3.61 -0.01
C GLY A 91 -6.32 2.62 0.79
N LEU A 92 -6.81 2.22 1.96
CA LEU A 92 -6.16 1.23 2.82
C LEU A 92 -6.01 -0.12 2.10
N PHE A 93 -7.02 -0.57 1.36
CA PHE A 93 -6.94 -1.77 0.54
C PHE A 93 -5.78 -1.70 -0.46
N GLY A 94 -5.62 -0.57 -1.16
CA GLY A 94 -4.49 -0.35 -2.05
C GLY A 94 -3.14 -0.50 -1.34
N GLU A 95 -2.99 0.10 -0.16
CA GLU A 95 -1.76 -0.01 0.64
C GLU A 95 -1.50 -1.46 1.11
N VAL A 96 -2.53 -2.18 1.59
CA VAL A 96 -2.39 -3.60 1.97
C VAL A 96 -2.03 -4.46 0.76
N MET A 97 -2.68 -4.24 -0.39
CA MET A 97 -2.35 -4.91 -1.63
C MET A 97 -0.91 -4.65 -2.06
N ALA A 98 -0.38 -3.44 -1.88
CA ALA A 98 1.02 -3.14 -2.17
C ALA A 98 1.98 -3.98 -1.33
N GLY A 99 1.70 -4.17 -0.04
CA GLY A 99 2.47 -5.09 0.81
C GLY A 99 2.33 -6.54 0.37
N LEU A 100 1.08 -6.97 0.16
CA LEU A 100 0.74 -8.33 -0.24
C LEU A 100 1.49 -8.76 -1.50
N VAL A 101 1.42 -7.97 -2.57
CA VAL A 101 2.07 -8.30 -3.84
C VAL A 101 3.60 -8.20 -3.74
N THR A 102 4.10 -7.24 -2.97
CA THR A 102 5.55 -7.05 -2.76
C THR A 102 6.18 -8.25 -2.05
N GLU A 103 5.50 -8.84 -1.06
CA GLU A 103 6.01 -10.01 -0.33
C GLU A 103 5.74 -11.31 -1.10
N ALA A 104 4.55 -11.45 -1.70
CA ALA A 104 4.15 -12.67 -2.39
C ALA A 104 4.93 -12.91 -3.68
N TYR A 105 5.04 -11.89 -4.53
CA TYR A 105 5.61 -11.95 -5.88
C TYR A 105 7.01 -11.35 -5.97
N HIS A 106 7.74 -11.29 -4.86
CA HIS A 106 9.07 -10.69 -4.82
C HIS A 106 10.05 -11.29 -5.85
N ASP A 107 9.89 -12.56 -6.24
CA ASP A 107 10.72 -13.23 -7.27
C ASP A 107 10.50 -12.71 -8.70
N GLU A 108 9.36 -12.04 -8.94
CA GLU A 108 9.02 -11.34 -10.20
C GLU A 108 9.44 -9.87 -10.17
N PHE A 109 9.79 -9.34 -8.99
CA PHE A 109 10.20 -7.95 -8.85
C PHE A 109 11.63 -7.75 -9.31
N ILE A 110 11.93 -6.51 -9.69
CA ILE A 110 13.31 -6.11 -9.96
C ILE A 110 14.24 -6.45 -8.79
N GLY A 111 15.33 -7.16 -9.12
CA GLY A 111 16.36 -7.56 -8.17
C GLY A 111 16.00 -8.73 -7.25
N LYS A 112 14.75 -9.21 -7.27
CA LYS A 112 14.29 -10.40 -6.53
C LYS A 112 14.60 -10.40 -5.03
N HIS A 113 14.49 -9.22 -4.42
CA HIS A 113 14.81 -9.06 -3.00
C HIS A 113 13.73 -9.71 -2.14
N ALA A 114 14.12 -10.37 -1.06
CA ALA A 114 13.18 -10.89 -0.07
C ALA A 114 12.59 -9.73 0.76
N TRP A 115 11.60 -9.05 0.18
CA TRP A 115 10.91 -7.94 0.81
C TRP A 115 10.11 -8.38 2.02
N ARG A 116 10.03 -7.49 3.02
CA ARG A 116 9.20 -7.64 4.20
C ARG A 116 8.51 -6.33 4.53
N VAL A 117 7.30 -6.43 5.07
CA VAL A 117 6.53 -5.30 5.61
C VAL A 117 6.34 -5.53 7.11
N PRO A 118 7.26 -5.08 7.98
CA PRO A 118 7.17 -5.39 9.41
C PRO A 118 5.93 -4.81 10.09
N ILE A 119 5.44 -3.68 9.57
CA ILE A 119 4.30 -2.94 10.09
C ILE A 119 3.83 -1.94 9.04
N PHE A 120 2.52 -1.87 8.82
CA PHE A 120 1.92 -0.86 7.94
C PHE A 120 1.82 0.48 8.67
N LEU A 121 2.02 1.58 7.94
CA LEU A 121 2.13 2.93 8.52
C LEU A 121 0.76 3.61 8.76
N PHE A 122 -0.33 2.84 8.82
CA PHE A 122 -1.70 3.36 8.92
C PHE A 122 -1.94 4.23 10.16
N ARG A 123 -1.22 4.00 11.26
CA ARG A 123 -1.35 4.82 12.48
C ARG A 123 -0.86 6.25 12.31
N GLU A 124 -0.04 6.51 11.29
CA GLU A 124 0.47 7.85 10.97
C GLU A 124 -0.54 8.65 10.10
N HIS A 125 -1.81 8.24 10.11
CA HIS A 125 -2.90 8.90 9.41
C HIS A 125 -3.67 9.84 10.35
N ASP A 126 -3.13 11.04 10.55
CA ASP A 126 -3.68 12.06 11.47
C ASP A 126 -5.17 12.38 11.25
N ASP A 127 -5.63 12.40 9.99
CA ASP A 127 -7.02 12.72 9.68
C ASP A 127 -7.99 11.60 10.09
N VAL A 128 -7.53 10.34 10.07
CA VAL A 128 -8.28 9.20 10.62
C VAL A 128 -8.38 9.33 12.14
N GLU A 129 -7.28 9.64 12.86
CA GLU A 129 -7.34 9.83 14.32
C GLU A 129 -8.40 10.89 14.70
N LYS A 130 -8.38 12.04 14.02
CA LYS A 130 -9.34 13.14 14.23
C LYS A 130 -10.76 12.74 13.87
N TYR A 131 -10.94 12.00 12.78
CA TYR A 131 -12.25 11.51 12.36
C TYR A 131 -12.85 10.54 13.37
N LEU A 132 -12.07 9.56 13.84
CA LEU A 132 -12.50 8.59 14.85
C LEU A 132 -12.85 9.27 16.17
N TRP A 133 -12.05 10.26 16.59
CA TRP A 133 -12.37 11.06 17.77
C TRP A 133 -13.70 11.81 17.62
N ALA A 134 -13.99 12.36 16.45
CA ALA A 134 -15.26 13.03 16.19
C ALA A 134 -16.45 12.04 16.19
N LEU A 135 -16.31 10.89 15.53
CA LEU A 135 -17.33 9.84 15.50
C LEU A 135 -17.72 9.34 16.88
N ARG A 136 -16.77 9.30 17.83
CA ARG A 136 -17.06 8.91 19.23
C ARG A 136 -18.17 9.77 19.86
N PHE A 137 -18.23 11.05 19.55
CA PHE A 137 -19.20 11.99 20.13
C PHE A 137 -20.37 12.30 19.19
N ASP A 138 -20.21 12.00 17.90
CA ASP A 138 -21.20 12.20 16.85
C ASP A 138 -21.15 11.02 15.86
N PRO A 139 -21.79 9.88 16.18
CA PRO A 139 -21.72 8.66 15.37
C PRO A 139 -22.29 8.79 13.95
N GLU A 140 -23.17 9.77 13.73
CA GLU A 140 -23.78 10.04 12.43
C GLU A 140 -22.92 10.93 11.53
N ARG A 141 -21.73 11.34 12.02
CA ARG A 141 -20.87 12.27 11.29
C ARG A 141 -20.33 11.64 10.01
N VAL A 142 -20.73 12.21 8.88
CA VAL A 142 -20.18 11.84 7.57
C VAL A 142 -19.29 12.97 7.05
N ARG A 143 -18.01 12.66 6.79
CA ARG A 143 -17.12 13.54 6.02
C ARG A 143 -16.11 12.75 5.21
N GLU A 144 -15.53 13.39 4.21
CA GLU A 144 -14.37 12.84 3.52
C GLU A 144 -13.14 12.87 4.44
N ILE A 145 -12.36 11.80 4.39
CA ILE A 145 -11.05 11.69 5.03
C ILE A 145 -9.98 11.97 3.98
N TYR A 146 -9.10 12.90 4.27
CA TYR A 146 -7.94 13.18 3.43
C TYR A 146 -6.93 12.04 3.55
N GLY A 147 -6.31 11.63 2.44
CA GLY A 147 -5.27 10.60 2.45
C GLY A 147 -4.06 11.01 3.31
N ARG A 148 -3.29 10.02 3.74
CA ARG A 148 -2.04 10.26 4.47
C ARG A 148 -1.06 11.02 3.58
N HIS A 149 -0.30 11.94 4.18
CA HIS A 149 0.77 12.65 3.48
C HIS A 149 2.05 11.81 3.49
N GLY A 150 2.76 11.79 2.36
CA GLY A 150 4.00 11.04 2.17
C GLY A 150 3.77 9.69 1.48
N THR A 151 4.77 8.83 1.52
CA THR A 151 4.78 7.54 0.80
C THR A 151 3.68 6.61 1.30
N ASP A 152 2.78 6.16 0.42
CA ASP A 152 1.71 5.21 0.75
C ASP A 152 2.25 3.87 1.28
N PHE A 153 3.38 3.39 0.77
CA PHE A 153 3.91 2.07 1.12
C PHE A 153 5.41 2.09 1.40
N VAL A 154 5.86 1.34 2.42
CA VAL A 154 7.28 1.08 2.69
C VAL A 154 7.49 -0.37 3.08
N GLY A 155 8.43 -1.04 2.40
CA GLY A 155 8.97 -2.36 2.76
C GLY A 155 10.49 -2.32 2.84
N ILE A 156 11.08 -3.35 3.46
CA ILE A 156 12.53 -3.47 3.65
C ILE A 156 13.03 -4.85 3.26
N ALA A 157 14.25 -4.92 2.76
CA ALA A 157 15.01 -6.17 2.63
C ALA A 157 16.17 -6.15 3.62
N LEU A 158 16.39 -7.28 4.29
CA LEU A 158 17.37 -7.43 5.36
C LEU A 158 18.51 -8.36 4.94
N ASN A 159 19.73 -8.10 5.43
CA ASN A 159 20.82 -9.07 5.36
C ASN A 159 20.71 -10.13 6.48
N GLY A 160 21.64 -11.09 6.50
CA GLY A 160 21.69 -12.13 7.54
C GLY A 160 21.92 -11.61 8.97
N GLY A 161 22.36 -10.36 9.13
CA GLY A 161 22.51 -9.68 10.42
C GLY A 161 21.27 -8.87 10.85
N GLY A 162 20.20 -8.86 10.05
CA GLY A 162 18.99 -8.07 10.31
C GLY A 162 19.13 -6.58 9.99
N GLU A 163 20.19 -6.16 9.30
CA GLU A 163 20.37 -4.78 8.86
C GLU A 163 19.63 -4.54 7.54
N VAL A 164 19.08 -3.34 7.36
CA VAL A 164 18.40 -2.94 6.13
C VAL A 164 19.43 -2.75 5.02
N VAL A 165 19.33 -3.56 3.97
CA VAL A 165 20.18 -3.43 2.76
C VAL A 165 19.46 -2.74 1.61
N ARG A 166 18.12 -2.83 1.58
CA ARG A 166 17.30 -2.19 0.56
C ARG A 166 15.96 -1.75 1.12
N VAL A 167 15.42 -0.69 0.57
CA VAL A 167 14.09 -0.15 0.88
C VAL A 167 13.27 -0.14 -0.40
N ILE A 168 12.02 -0.58 -0.30
CA ILE A 168 11.02 -0.38 -1.35
C ILE A 168 9.99 0.63 -0.86
N ALA A 169 9.69 1.64 -1.66
CA ALA A 169 8.83 2.74 -1.26
C ALA A 169 7.97 3.17 -2.45
N GLY A 170 6.68 3.39 -2.22
CA GLY A 170 5.78 3.59 -3.34
C GLY A 170 4.42 4.18 -3.06
N GLU A 171 3.70 4.39 -4.16
CA GLU A 171 2.32 4.84 -4.21
C GLU A 171 1.40 3.66 -4.52
N ALA A 172 0.25 3.60 -3.84
CA ALA A 172 -0.73 2.53 -4.04
C ALA A 172 -2.12 3.11 -4.24
N LYS A 173 -2.77 2.79 -5.36
CA LYS A 173 -4.04 3.43 -5.75
C LYS A 173 -5.08 2.41 -6.19
N TRP A 174 -6.24 2.47 -5.54
CA TRP A 174 -7.45 1.77 -5.99
C TRP A 174 -8.26 2.60 -7.01
N ARG A 175 -8.84 1.95 -8.01
CA ARG A 175 -9.85 2.53 -8.90
C ARG A 175 -11.00 1.57 -9.14
N LYS A 176 -12.23 2.11 -9.06
CA LYS A 176 -13.45 1.37 -9.40
C LYS A 176 -13.44 0.80 -10.83
N THR A 177 -12.82 1.50 -11.76
CA THR A 177 -12.61 1.01 -13.13
C THR A 177 -11.28 1.53 -13.63
N LEU A 178 -10.45 0.63 -14.12
CA LEU A 178 -9.15 0.91 -14.70
C LEU A 178 -9.29 1.07 -16.21
N THR A 179 -9.33 2.33 -16.63
CA THR A 179 -9.19 2.73 -18.04
C THR A 179 -7.83 3.38 -18.24
N GLU A 180 -7.34 3.41 -19.48
CA GLU A 180 -6.12 4.14 -19.84
C GLU A 180 -6.15 5.59 -19.33
N SER A 181 -7.30 6.27 -19.48
CA SER A 181 -7.47 7.65 -19.02
C SER A 181 -7.41 7.79 -17.48
N ALA A 182 -7.91 6.81 -16.73
CA ALA A 182 -7.87 6.82 -15.27
C ALA A 182 -6.44 6.57 -14.76
N VAL A 183 -5.70 5.67 -15.42
CA VAL A 183 -4.29 5.40 -15.12
C VAL A 183 -3.40 6.58 -15.52
N ALA A 184 -3.60 7.17 -16.70
CA ALA A 184 -2.88 8.36 -17.12
C ALA A 184 -3.11 9.53 -16.14
N ALA A 185 -4.34 9.71 -15.64
CA ALA A 185 -4.64 10.73 -14.64
C ALA A 185 -3.96 10.47 -13.28
N LEU A 186 -3.71 9.20 -12.93
CA LEU A 186 -2.94 8.83 -11.76
C LEU A 186 -1.45 9.16 -11.93
N LEU A 187 -0.88 8.75 -13.07
CA LEU A 187 0.55 8.85 -13.34
C LEU A 187 0.99 10.30 -13.61
N HIS A 188 0.23 11.04 -14.41
CA HIS A 188 0.60 12.39 -14.88
C HIS A 188 -0.18 13.52 -14.19
N GLY A 189 -1.19 13.19 -13.39
CA GLY A 189 -2.03 14.15 -12.67
C GLY A 189 -3.33 14.49 -13.42
N LYS A 190 -4.15 15.40 -12.88
CA LYS A 190 -5.45 15.74 -13.48
C LYS A 190 -5.27 16.57 -14.74
N LYS A 191 -6.15 16.39 -15.73
CA LYS A 191 -6.24 17.29 -16.88
C LYS A 191 -6.75 18.66 -16.46
N VAL A 192 -6.03 19.70 -16.86
CA VAL A 192 -6.40 21.11 -16.69
C VAL A 192 -6.32 21.79 -18.05
N ARG A 193 -7.12 22.84 -18.25
CA ARG A 193 -7.10 23.61 -19.49
C ARG A 193 -5.84 24.48 -19.49
N ASN A 194 -4.99 24.30 -20.48
CA ASN A 194 -3.82 25.12 -20.68
C ASN A 194 -4.30 26.52 -21.16
N PRO A 195 -3.93 27.61 -20.46
CA PRO A 195 -4.40 28.96 -20.82
C PRO A 195 -3.85 29.47 -22.15
N ASP A 196 -2.73 28.92 -22.63
CA ASP A 196 -2.05 29.36 -23.85
C ASP A 196 -2.53 28.58 -25.08
N THR A 197 -2.82 27.29 -24.95
CA THR A 197 -3.24 26.40 -26.05
C THR A 197 -4.76 26.13 -26.08
N ASP A 198 -5.47 26.42 -25.00
CA ASP A 198 -6.89 26.04 -24.75
C ASP A 198 -7.16 24.52 -24.77
N GLU A 199 -6.11 23.70 -24.79
CA GLU A 199 -6.18 22.24 -24.78
C GLU A 199 -6.17 21.68 -23.34
N LEU A 200 -6.73 20.47 -23.17
CA LEU A 200 -6.71 19.78 -21.88
C LEU A 200 -5.43 18.96 -21.74
N GLU A 201 -4.53 19.42 -20.88
CA GLU A 201 -3.23 18.80 -20.64
C GLU A 201 -3.13 18.32 -19.18
N HIS A 202 -2.37 17.25 -18.94
CA HIS A 202 -2.10 16.80 -17.57
C HIS A 202 -1.30 17.86 -16.82
N ASN A 203 -1.71 18.19 -15.58
CA ASN A 203 -1.07 19.24 -14.79
C ASN A 203 0.34 18.87 -14.27
N GLY A 204 0.85 17.68 -14.59
CA GLY A 204 2.16 17.20 -14.19
C GLY A 204 2.28 16.94 -12.69
N LYS A 205 1.17 16.78 -11.95
CA LYS A 205 1.15 16.53 -10.50
C LYS A 205 0.55 15.15 -10.19
N GLY A 206 1.06 14.13 -10.85
CA GLY A 206 0.73 12.73 -10.61
C GLY A 206 1.82 11.97 -9.87
N ILE A 207 1.72 10.64 -9.88
CA ILE A 207 2.67 9.73 -9.21
C ILE A 207 4.11 9.98 -9.66
N TRP A 208 4.36 10.15 -10.96
CA TRP A 208 5.72 10.40 -11.46
C TRP A 208 6.34 11.68 -10.91
N PHE A 209 5.53 12.72 -10.72
CA PHE A 209 6.00 13.98 -10.16
C PHE A 209 6.46 13.83 -8.71
N GLU A 210 5.68 13.12 -7.88
CA GLU A 210 6.03 12.89 -6.48
C GLU A 210 7.27 12.00 -6.37
N MET A 211 7.31 10.90 -7.12
CA MET A 211 8.45 9.97 -7.08
C MET A 211 9.76 10.62 -7.53
N ASN A 212 9.73 11.39 -8.62
CA ASN A 212 10.92 12.11 -9.11
C ASN A 212 11.50 13.12 -8.11
N ARG A 213 10.68 13.59 -7.16
CA ARG A 213 11.07 14.57 -6.13
C ARG A 213 11.34 13.93 -4.78
N ASP A 214 11.04 12.64 -4.63
CA ASP A 214 11.22 11.94 -3.36
C ASP A 214 12.70 11.66 -3.09
N THR A 215 13.03 11.62 -1.81
CA THR A 215 14.38 11.52 -1.27
C THR A 215 14.92 10.09 -1.33
N ALA A 216 16.24 9.91 -1.36
CA ALA A 216 16.82 8.56 -1.36
C ALA A 216 16.43 7.73 -0.12
N ILE A 217 16.26 8.39 1.04
CA ILE A 217 15.77 7.78 2.27
C ILE A 217 14.33 8.27 2.49
N PRO A 218 13.30 7.49 2.14
CA PRO A 218 11.92 7.93 2.24
C PRO A 218 11.55 8.23 3.69
N HIS A 219 10.71 9.24 3.91
CA HIS A 219 10.23 9.60 5.26
C HIS A 219 9.53 8.41 5.95
N GLY A 220 8.83 7.56 5.19
CA GLY A 220 8.20 6.36 5.72
C GLY A 220 9.19 5.36 6.34
N LEU A 221 10.47 5.35 5.94
CA LEU A 221 11.50 4.56 6.61
C LEU A 221 11.75 5.05 8.05
N ARG A 222 11.70 6.36 8.26
CA ARG A 222 11.85 6.95 9.60
C ARG A 222 10.62 6.67 10.46
N GLN A 223 9.42 6.71 9.88
CA GLN A 223 8.19 6.30 10.57
C GLN A 223 8.27 4.84 10.97
N LEU A 224 8.63 3.93 10.04
CA LEU A 224 8.84 2.51 10.30
C LEU A 224 9.78 2.29 11.49
N GLN A 225 10.94 2.96 11.51
CA GLN A 225 11.88 2.86 12.62
C GLN A 225 11.22 3.17 13.98
N PHE A 226 10.51 4.30 14.09
CA PHE A 226 9.84 4.67 15.33
C PHE A 226 8.77 3.66 15.75
N LEU A 227 8.10 3.01 14.79
CA LEU A 227 7.14 1.95 15.08
C LEU A 227 7.85 0.70 15.62
N LEU A 228 8.96 0.29 15.02
CA LEU A 228 9.77 -0.83 15.50
C LEU A 228 10.27 -0.59 16.93
N GLU A 229 10.77 0.62 17.22
CA GLU A 229 11.23 1.01 18.57
C GLU A 229 10.13 0.94 19.64
N GLN A 230 8.88 1.19 19.25
CA GLN A 230 7.72 1.17 20.14
C GLN A 230 7.13 -0.23 20.30
N ARG A 231 7.20 -1.05 19.26
CA ARG A 231 6.53 -2.36 19.21
C ARG A 231 7.41 -3.52 19.61
N ASP A 232 8.64 -3.55 19.14
CA ASP A 232 9.60 -4.62 19.44
C ASP A 232 11.03 -4.13 19.18
N ARG A 233 11.54 -3.34 20.14
CA ARG A 233 12.87 -2.74 20.06
C ARG A 233 13.98 -3.79 19.98
N GLU A 234 13.89 -4.82 20.83
CA GLU A 234 14.95 -5.82 20.96
C GLU A 234 14.95 -6.76 19.75
N GLY A 235 13.78 -7.21 19.28
CA GLY A 235 13.67 -8.06 18.09
C GLY A 235 14.12 -7.38 16.80
N HIS A 236 14.09 -6.04 16.75
CA HIS A 236 14.48 -5.24 15.58
C HIS A 236 15.70 -4.34 15.81
N ALA A 237 16.51 -4.59 16.84
CA ALA A 237 17.62 -3.70 17.21
C ALA A 237 18.61 -3.43 16.07
N ALA A 238 18.98 -4.46 15.29
CA ALA A 238 19.87 -4.32 14.14
C ALA A 238 19.23 -3.50 13.00
N THR A 239 17.94 -3.74 12.73
CA THR A 239 17.16 -3.00 11.75
C THR A 239 17.09 -1.52 12.13
N ILE A 240 16.69 -1.21 13.37
CA ILE A 240 16.60 0.16 13.91
C ILE A 240 17.95 0.87 13.81
N LEU A 241 19.04 0.23 14.26
CA LEU A 241 20.38 0.80 14.21
C LEU A 241 20.84 1.08 12.78
N SER A 242 20.54 0.17 11.83
CA SER A 242 20.90 0.37 10.42
C SER A 242 20.15 1.54 9.79
N ILE A 243 18.87 1.74 10.14
CA ILE A 243 18.09 2.90 9.68
C ILE A 243 18.65 4.18 10.29
N ASP A 244 18.97 4.20 11.59
CA ASP A 244 19.58 5.38 12.23
C ASP A 244 20.90 5.78 11.55
N ARG A 245 21.77 4.82 11.26
CA ARG A 245 23.01 5.08 10.54
C ARG A 245 22.77 5.66 9.15
N ALA A 246 21.77 5.16 8.42
CA ALA A 246 21.41 5.67 7.10
C ALA A 246 20.86 7.11 7.16
N VAL A 247 19.96 7.39 8.10
CA VAL A 247 19.35 8.72 8.31
C VAL A 247 20.39 9.74 8.77
N LEU A 248 21.28 9.36 9.69
CA LEU A 248 22.36 10.20 10.21
C LEU A 248 23.57 10.30 9.27
N GLN A 249 23.55 9.59 8.13
CA GLN A 249 24.64 9.54 7.16
C GLN A 249 25.96 9.01 7.76
N LEU A 250 25.85 8.09 8.72
CA LEU A 250 26.97 7.44 9.42
C LEU A 250 27.33 6.07 8.83
N GLY A 251 26.80 5.73 7.65
CA GLY A 251 27.02 4.45 6.98
C GLY A 251 26.53 4.46 5.53
N PRO A 252 26.65 3.32 4.83
CA PRO A 252 26.09 3.19 3.49
C PRO A 252 24.57 3.39 3.54
N ARG A 253 24.05 4.09 2.54
CA ARG A 253 22.60 4.23 2.37
C ARG A 253 22.06 2.92 1.79
N PRO A 254 20.93 2.40 2.28
CA PRO A 254 20.28 1.29 1.61
C PRO A 254 19.90 1.72 0.20
N GLU A 255 20.01 0.80 -0.74
CA GLU A 255 19.49 1.04 -2.09
C GLU A 255 17.96 1.18 -2.03
N ARG A 256 17.39 1.93 -2.98
CA ARG A 256 15.96 2.20 -3.02
C ARG A 256 15.34 1.66 -4.32
N THR A 257 14.26 0.92 -4.17
CA THR A 257 13.33 0.57 -5.25
C THR A 257 12.07 1.41 -5.10
N ASP A 258 11.68 2.05 -6.18
CA ASP A 258 10.47 2.84 -6.32
C ASP A 258 9.33 1.92 -6.76
N LEU A 259 8.19 1.98 -6.07
CA LEU A 259 7.04 1.10 -6.33
C LEU A 259 5.80 1.92 -6.75
N VAL A 260 5.09 1.45 -7.76
CA VAL A 260 3.75 1.92 -8.10
C VAL A 260 2.82 0.73 -8.17
N VAL A 261 1.78 0.72 -7.34
CA VAL A 261 0.74 -0.32 -7.38
C VAL A 261 -0.59 0.31 -7.77
N ILE A 262 -1.16 -0.16 -8.86
CA ILE A 262 -2.47 0.28 -9.35
C ILE A 262 -3.41 -0.92 -9.31
N CYS A 263 -4.38 -0.89 -8.41
CA CYS A 263 -5.38 -1.92 -8.26
C CYS A 263 -6.74 -1.41 -8.73
N GLY A 264 -7.56 -2.27 -9.32
CA GLY A 264 -8.91 -1.89 -9.69
C GLY A 264 -9.60 -2.86 -10.62
N ASN A 265 -10.87 -2.59 -10.91
CA ASN A 265 -11.61 -3.46 -11.82
C ASN A 265 -11.20 -3.21 -13.27
N GLY A 266 -11.00 -4.28 -14.03
CA GLY A 266 -10.72 -4.19 -15.46
C GLY A 266 -11.84 -3.46 -16.22
N ALA A 267 -11.48 -2.69 -17.25
CA ALA A 267 -12.47 -2.13 -18.17
C ALA A 267 -13.16 -3.26 -18.96
N ALA A 268 -14.46 -3.13 -19.23
CA ALA A 268 -15.25 -4.17 -19.90
C ALA A 268 -14.76 -4.63 -21.28
N LYS A 269 -13.90 -3.84 -21.94
CA LYS A 269 -13.33 -4.16 -23.27
C LYS A 269 -11.86 -4.60 -23.21
N ARG A 270 -11.30 -4.70 -22.02
CA ARG A 270 -9.90 -5.07 -21.80
C ARG A 270 -9.67 -6.51 -22.25
N GLN A 271 -8.53 -6.75 -22.89
CA GLN A 271 -8.08 -8.08 -23.29
C GLN A 271 -7.20 -8.70 -22.21
N GLN A 272 -7.09 -10.02 -22.23
CA GLN A 272 -6.16 -10.75 -21.37
C GLN A 272 -4.72 -10.30 -21.63
N ALA A 273 -3.92 -10.23 -20.57
CA ALA A 273 -2.54 -9.74 -20.55
C ALA A 273 -2.34 -8.28 -21.04
N GLU A 274 -3.42 -7.49 -21.16
CA GLU A 274 -3.34 -6.08 -21.59
C GLU A 274 -2.90 -5.17 -20.44
N THR A 275 -1.73 -4.54 -20.57
CA THR A 275 -1.19 -3.61 -19.58
C THR A 275 -1.67 -2.18 -19.83
N LEU A 276 -1.97 -1.42 -18.78
CA LEU A 276 -2.29 0.01 -18.86
C LEU A 276 -1.04 0.89 -18.69
N VAL A 277 0.05 0.33 -18.15
CA VAL A 277 1.37 0.96 -18.09
C VAL A 277 2.33 0.19 -18.99
N GLY A 278 3.05 0.92 -19.86
CA GLY A 278 4.02 0.28 -20.76
C GLY A 278 5.09 -0.49 -19.99
N TRP A 279 5.39 -1.72 -20.43
CA TRP A 279 6.33 -2.63 -19.75
C TRP A 279 7.67 -2.79 -20.47
N GLU A 280 7.77 -2.37 -21.74
CA GLU A 280 8.96 -2.60 -22.58
C GLU A 280 10.14 -1.70 -22.20
N GLU A 281 9.85 -0.46 -21.82
CA GLU A 281 10.83 0.57 -21.49
C GLU A 281 10.42 1.28 -20.19
N VAL A 282 11.41 1.81 -19.46
CA VAL A 282 11.16 2.69 -18.32
C VAL A 282 10.28 3.85 -18.80
N PRO A 283 9.18 4.18 -18.11
CA PRO A 283 8.34 5.33 -18.49
C PRO A 283 9.18 6.60 -18.63
N ALA A 284 9.05 7.30 -19.77
CA ALA A 284 9.86 8.48 -20.08
C ALA A 284 9.74 9.62 -19.05
N ASP A 285 8.61 9.69 -18.34
CA ASP A 285 8.37 10.69 -17.30
C ASP A 285 9.02 10.34 -15.95
N TYR A 286 9.53 9.11 -15.79
CA TYR A 286 10.25 8.69 -14.60
C TYR A 286 11.74 9.01 -14.73
N ASN A 287 12.18 10.00 -13.97
CA ASN A 287 13.50 10.61 -14.03
C ASN A 287 14.32 10.42 -12.75
N ALA A 288 13.79 9.73 -11.75
CA ALA A 288 14.47 9.53 -10.46
C ALA A 288 15.73 8.65 -10.58
N GLY A 289 15.84 7.84 -11.64
CA GLY A 289 17.01 6.99 -11.92
C GLY A 289 17.22 5.83 -10.96
N ARG A 290 16.25 5.54 -10.08
CA ARG A 290 16.25 4.38 -9.17
C ARG A 290 15.57 3.18 -9.85
N ASP A 291 15.80 1.98 -9.32
CA ASP A 291 15.04 0.80 -9.74
C ASP A 291 13.55 1.08 -9.58
N LEU A 292 12.78 0.88 -10.65
CA LEU A 292 11.34 1.10 -10.66
C LEU A 292 10.62 -0.25 -10.78
N GLN A 293 9.65 -0.49 -9.91
CA GLN A 293 8.69 -1.57 -10.02
C GLN A 293 7.29 -0.98 -10.22
N VAL A 294 6.63 -1.38 -11.29
CA VAL A 294 5.20 -1.11 -11.51
C VAL A 294 4.43 -2.41 -11.36
N VAL A 295 3.31 -2.37 -10.65
CA VAL A 295 2.38 -3.48 -10.49
C VAL A 295 0.97 -3.03 -10.84
N GLU A 296 0.33 -3.76 -11.74
CA GLU A 296 -1.08 -3.60 -12.06
C GLU A 296 -1.86 -4.80 -11.55
N VAL A 297 -2.86 -4.59 -10.70
CA VAL A 297 -3.75 -5.65 -10.20
C VAL A 297 -5.15 -5.43 -10.78
N ILE A 298 -5.53 -6.30 -11.71
CA ILE A 298 -6.78 -6.20 -12.45
C ILE A 298 -7.76 -7.23 -11.92
N LEU A 299 -8.82 -6.74 -11.28
CA LEU A 299 -9.86 -7.56 -10.67
C LEU A 299 -11.17 -7.49 -11.45
N GLU A 300 -12.07 -8.41 -11.13
CA GLU A 300 -13.48 -8.38 -11.47
C GLU A 300 -14.27 -8.28 -10.17
N ASP A 301 -15.13 -7.26 -10.07
CA ASP A 301 -15.95 -6.97 -8.88
C ASP A 301 -15.18 -6.80 -7.55
N GLY A 302 -13.97 -6.25 -7.61
CA GLY A 302 -13.15 -6.02 -6.42
C GLY A 302 -13.72 -4.96 -5.45
N ASP A 303 -14.76 -4.20 -5.81
CA ASP A 303 -15.47 -3.37 -4.82
C ASP A 303 -16.20 -4.26 -3.78
N SER A 304 -16.82 -5.36 -4.23
CA SER A 304 -17.49 -6.33 -3.36
C SER A 304 -16.46 -7.03 -2.46
N LEU A 305 -15.32 -7.46 -3.01
CA LEU A 305 -14.22 -8.01 -2.22
C LEU A 305 -13.78 -7.07 -1.10
N ILE A 306 -13.61 -5.77 -1.42
CA ILE A 306 -13.20 -4.78 -0.42
C ILE A 306 -14.28 -4.65 0.66
N ASP A 307 -15.55 -4.56 0.29
CA ASP A 307 -16.64 -4.41 1.25
C ASP A 307 -16.77 -5.64 2.17
N GLU A 308 -16.74 -6.84 1.60
CA GLU A 308 -16.85 -8.10 2.34
C GLU A 308 -15.63 -8.34 3.26
N LEU A 309 -14.42 -8.16 2.72
CA LEU A 309 -13.19 -8.34 3.50
C LEU A 309 -13.13 -7.37 4.69
N TYR A 310 -13.44 -6.08 4.47
CA TYR A 310 -13.42 -5.10 5.55
C TYR A 310 -14.59 -5.25 6.53
N ALA A 311 -15.74 -5.78 6.10
CA ALA A 311 -16.83 -6.11 7.02
C ALA A 311 -16.43 -7.22 8.01
N LEU A 312 -15.56 -8.15 7.58
CA LEU A 312 -15.05 -9.27 8.38
C LEU A 312 -13.80 -8.93 9.20
N LEU A 313 -13.23 -7.73 9.04
CA LEU A 313 -12.13 -7.31 9.91
C LEU A 313 -12.69 -7.02 11.30
N TRP A 314 -12.05 -7.58 12.32
CA TRP A 314 -12.39 -7.39 13.73
C TRP A 314 -13.81 -7.85 14.09
N SER A 315 -14.36 -8.83 13.35
CA SER A 315 -15.54 -9.59 13.79
C SER A 315 -15.08 -10.81 14.61
N ASP A 316 -15.71 -11.05 15.76
CA ASP A 316 -15.43 -12.22 16.62
C ASP A 316 -15.96 -13.56 16.05
N ASP A 317 -16.27 -13.61 14.76
CA ASP A 317 -16.77 -14.78 14.01
C ASP A 317 -15.92 -15.02 12.74
#